data_AF-A0A1W1CA98-F1
#
_entry.id   AF-A0A1W1CA98-F1
#
_cell.length_a   1.000
_cell.length_b   1.000
_cell.length_c   1.000
_cell.angle_alpha   90.00
_cell.angle_beta   90.00
_cell.angle_gamma   90.00
#
_symmetry.space_group_name_H-M   'P 1'
#
loop_
_entity.id
_entity.type
_entity.pdbx_description
1 polymer ?
#
loop_
_entity_poly.entity_id
_entity_poly.type
_entity_poly.pdbx_seq_one_letter_code
_entity_poly.pdbx_strand_id
1 'polypeptide(L)' 'MRIQHYHIYQGKDAQCIQVFLPVDALTLEEADRQLQYYSDALKEKITKKWKILPNLQLPEAYNIITLPYKILQ' A
#
# COMPACT_ATOMS: atom_id res chain seq x y z
N MET A 1 7.85 -2.97 13.28
CA MET A 1 8.41 -1.75 12.64
C MET A 1 7.39 -0.63 12.79
N ARG A 2 7.82 0.62 12.96
CA ARG A 2 6.94 1.78 13.15
C ARG A 2 6.94 2.62 11.87
N ILE A 3 5.78 2.90 11.30
CA ILE A 3 5.66 3.78 10.14
C ILE A 3 5.94 5.21 10.61
N GLN A 4 7.04 5.80 10.11
CA GLN A 4 7.45 7.16 10.46
C GLN A 4 7.02 8.18 9.42
N HIS A 5 7.06 7.80 8.14
CA HIS A 5 6.69 8.63 7.01
C HIS A 5 5.69 7.87 6.14
N TYR A 6 4.73 8.59 5.60
CA TYR A 6 3.75 8.09 4.64
C TYR A 6 3.24 9.25 3.80
N HIS A 7 2.75 8.92 2.61
CA HIS A 7 2.08 9.87 1.73
C HIS A 7 0.71 9.32 1.35
N ILE A 8 -0.30 10.18 1.38
CA ILE A 8 -1.67 9.84 1.01
C ILE A 8 -2.03 10.63 -0.23
N TYR A 9 -2.50 9.91 -1.23
CA TYR A 9 -2.97 10.47 -2.48
C TYR A 9 -4.38 10.01 -2.80
N GLN A 10 -5.06 10.78 -3.64
CA GLN A 10 -6.32 10.41 -4.22
C GLN A 10 -6.08 9.52 -5.45
N GLY A 11 -6.76 8.37 -5.48
CA GLY A 11 -6.83 7.51 -6.65
C GLY A 11 -7.81 8.05 -7.69
N LYS A 12 -8.21 7.18 -8.63
CA LYS A 12 -9.12 7.53 -9.72
C LYS A 12 -10.47 8.08 -9.22
N ASP A 13 -11.02 7.46 -8.18
CA ASP A 13 -12.29 7.88 -7.57
C ASP A 13 -12.03 8.63 -6.27
N ALA A 14 -12.89 9.61 -5.92
CA ALA A 14 -12.75 10.41 -4.70
C ALA A 14 -12.82 9.59 -3.41
N GLN A 15 -13.42 8.39 -3.45
CA GLN A 15 -13.52 7.46 -2.32
C GLN A 15 -12.31 6.52 -2.22
N CYS A 16 -11.46 6.49 -3.24
CA CYS A 16 -10.28 5.63 -3.30
C CYS A 16 -9.05 6.45 -2.92
N ILE A 17 -8.40 6.05 -1.82
CA ILE A 17 -7.11 6.62 -1.41
C ILE A 17 -5.99 5.63 -1.72
N GLN A 18 -4.81 6.16 -2.01
CA GLN A 18 -3.57 5.42 -2.16
C GLN A 18 -2.62 5.86 -1.06
N VAL A 19 -2.09 4.92 -0.29
CA VAL A 19 -1.13 5.19 0.78
C VAL A 19 0.21 4.61 0.38
N PHE A 20 1.23 5.47 0.31
CA PHE A 20 2.59 5.11 -0.02
C PHE A 20 3.45 5.20 1.23
N LEU A 21 4.22 4.15 1.47
CA LEU A 21 5.18 4.08 2.56
C LEU A 21 6.58 4.19 1.94
N PRO A 22 7.27 5.34 2.08
CA PRO A 22 8.64 5.46 1.59
C PRO A 22 9.55 4.52 2.37
N VAL A 23 10.36 3.77 1.63
CA VAL A 23 11.38 2.85 2.14
C VAL A 23 12.65 3.07 1.32
N ASP A 24 13.81 2.83 1.91
CA ASP A 24 15.09 3.02 1.22
C ASP A 24 15.32 1.95 0.15
N ALA A 25 15.81 0.79 0.55
CA ALA A 25 15.96 -0.40 -0.28
C ALA A 25 15.33 -1.57 0.45
N LEU A 26 14.37 -2.23 -0.19
CA LEU A 26 13.64 -3.36 0.36
C LEU A 26 13.45 -4.40 -0.73
N THR A 27 13.65 -5.68 -0.44
CA THR A 27 13.31 -6.72 -1.43
C THR A 27 11.80 -6.84 -1.58
N LEU A 28 11.35 -7.42 -2.69
CA LEU A 28 9.91 -7.63 -2.92
C LEU A 28 9.29 -8.54 -1.85
N GLU A 29 10.02 -9.54 -1.38
CA GLU A 29 9.60 -10.47 -0.32
C GLU A 29 9.49 -9.79 1.03
N GLU A 30 10.44 -8.90 1.35
CA GLU A 30 10.41 -8.10 2.56
C GLU A 30 9.25 -7.10 2.53
N ALA A 31 9.02 -6.46 1.38
CA ALA A 31 7.90 -5.55 1.16
C ALA A 31 6.55 -6.24 1.33
N ASP A 32 6.35 -7.38 0.66
CA ASP A 32 5.12 -8.17 0.75
C ASP A 32 4.84 -8.61 2.19
N ARG A 33 5.87 -9.12 2.89
CA ARG A 33 5.75 -9.54 4.29
C ARG A 33 5.37 -8.37 5.21
N GLN A 34 5.99 -7.21 5.06
CA GLN A 34 5.68 -6.03 5.86
C GLN A 34 4.26 -5.52 5.60
N LEU A 35 3.85 -5.46 4.33
CA LEU A 35 2.52 -5.02 3.96
C LEU A 35 1.44 -5.97 4.46
N GLN A 36 1.68 -7.29 4.46
CA GLN A 36 0.75 -8.23 5.07
C GLN A 36 0.63 -8.02 6.57
N TYR A 37 1.74 -7.81 7.27
CA TYR A 37 1.69 -7.47 8.69
C TYR A 37 0.82 -6.23 8.98
N TYR A 38 0.98 -5.15 8.20
CA TYR A 38 0.14 -3.96 8.35
C TYR A 38 -1.31 -4.20 7.96
N SER A 39 -1.54 -4.97 6.89
CA SER A 39 -2.87 -5.33 6.42
C SER A 39 -3.64 -6.16 7.46
N ASP A 40 -2.98 -7.11 8.10
CA ASP A 40 -3.57 -7.95 9.15
C ASP A 40 -3.90 -7.12 10.39
N ALA A 41 -2.99 -6.24 10.84
CA ALA A 41 -3.27 -5.32 11.94
C ALA A 41 -4.42 -4.35 11.63
N LEU A 42 -4.56 -3.91 10.36
CA LEU A 42 -5.65 -3.04 9.95
C LEU A 42 -7.01 -3.77 9.89
N LYS A 43 -7.00 -5.07 9.51
CA LYS A 43 -8.21 -5.91 9.50
C LYS A 43 -8.83 -6.07 10.89
N GLU A 44 -8.03 -6.01 11.95
CA GLU A 44 -8.55 -6.07 13.33
C GLU A 44 -9.48 -4.89 13.66
N LYS A 45 -9.31 -3.75 12.98
CA LYS A 45 -10.05 -2.51 13.26
C LYS A 45 -11.07 -2.14 12.17
N ILE A 46 -10.82 -2.53 10.93
CA ILE A 46 -11.62 -2.11 9.78
C ILE A 46 -11.84 -3.31 8.86
N THR A 47 -13.05 -3.43 8.31
CA THR A 47 -13.33 -4.43 7.28
C THR A 47 -12.45 -4.21 6.05
N LYS A 48 -11.76 -5.26 5.58
CA LYS A 48 -10.86 -5.18 4.43
C LYS A 48 -11.57 -4.64 3.19
N LYS A 49 -11.23 -3.41 2.80
CA LYS A 49 -11.66 -2.76 1.55
C LYS A 49 -10.47 -2.18 0.76
N TRP A 50 -9.27 -2.72 0.99
CA TRP A 50 -8.02 -2.26 0.38
C TRP A 50 -7.24 -3.41 -0.26
N LYS A 51 -6.33 -3.03 -1.15
CA LYS A 51 -5.28 -3.88 -1.72
C LYS A 51 -3.93 -3.37 -1.22
N ILE A 52 -2.95 -4.26 -1.17
CA ILE A 52 -1.55 -3.94 -0.86
C ILE A 52 -0.70 -4.28 -2.06
N LEU A 53 0.34 -3.49 -2.30
CA LEU A 53 1.32 -3.69 -3.37
C LEU A 53 2.71 -3.31 -2.84
N PRO A 54 3.78 -4.06 -3.18
CA PRO A 54 3.77 -5.24 -4.05
C PRO A 54 3.08 -6.46 -3.38
N ASN A 55 2.56 -7.37 -4.22
CA ASN A 55 1.94 -8.62 -3.82
C ASN A 55 2.49 -9.77 -4.67
N LEU A 56 3.15 -10.72 -4.03
CA LEU A 56 3.80 -11.87 -4.70
C LEU A 56 2.81 -12.91 -5.24
N GLN A 57 1.53 -12.84 -4.84
CA GLN A 57 0.49 -13.71 -5.39
C GLN A 57 -0.03 -13.22 -6.74
N LEU A 58 0.37 -12.02 -7.18
CA LEU A 58 0.03 -11.47 -8.47
C LEU A 58 1.23 -11.56 -9.43
N PRO A 59 1.00 -11.72 -10.74
CA PRO A 59 2.07 -11.62 -11.71
C PRO A 59 2.77 -10.26 -11.60
N GLU A 60 4.07 -10.21 -11.86
CA GLU A 60 4.89 -9.00 -11.71
C GLU A 60 4.30 -7.79 -12.44
N ALA A 61 3.78 -7.99 -13.66
CA ALA A 61 3.15 -6.94 -14.45
C ALA A 61 1.90 -6.29 -13.80
N TYR A 62 1.33 -6.91 -12.77
CA TYR A 62 0.19 -6.38 -12.00
C TYR A 62 0.63 -5.63 -10.75
N ASN A 63 1.91 -5.66 -10.38
CA ASN A 63 2.51 -4.87 -9.30
C ASN A 63 2.81 -3.43 -9.75
N ILE A 64 1.91 -2.86 -10.56
CA ILE A 64 1.97 -1.48 -11.04
C ILE A 64 0.83 -0.68 -10.40
N ILE A 65 1.09 0.60 -10.12
CA ILE A 65 0.11 1.51 -9.53
C ILE A 65 -0.23 2.63 -10.50
N THR A 66 -1.50 2.97 -10.59
CA THR A 66 -1.94 4.16 -11.33
C THR A 66 -1.43 5.40 -10.60
N LEU A 67 -0.85 6.33 -11.35
CA LEU A 67 -0.35 7.59 -10.80
C LEU A 67 -1.45 8.33 -10.02
N PRO A 68 -1.09 8.96 -8.89
CA PRO A 68 -2.03 9.70 -8.08
C PRO A 68 -2.58 10.92 -8.82
N TYR A 69 -3.86 11.23 -8.60
CA TYR A 69 -4.52 12.38 -9.21
C TYR A 69 -4.38 13.65 -8.37
N LYS A 70 -4.26 13.50 -7.04
CA LYS A 70 -4.18 14.61 -6.10
C LYS A 70 -3.42 14.20 -4.83
N ILE A 71 -2.61 15.11 -4.30
CA ILE A 71 -1.99 14.96 -2.98
C ILE A 71 -3.04 15.25 -1.91
N LEU A 72 -3.20 14.35 -0.95
CA LEU A 72 -4.09 14.54 0.19
C LEU A 72 -3.30 14.85 1.46
N GLN A 73 -2.18 14.15 1.70
CA GLN A 73 -1.31 14.35 2.86
C GLN A 73 0.12 13.85 2.62
#